data_AF-D8DW71-F1
#
_entry.id   AF-D8DW71-F1
#
_cell.length_a   1.000
_cell.length_b   1.000
_cell.length_c   1.000
_cell.angle_alpha   90.00
_cell.angle_beta   90.00
_cell.angle_gamma   90.00
#
_symmetry.space_group_name_H-M   'P 1'
#
loop_
_entity.id
_entity.type
_entity.pdbx_description
1 polymer ?
#
loop_
_entity_poly.entity_id
_entity_poly.type
_entity_poly.pdbx_seq_one_letter_code
_entity_poly.pdbx_strand_id
1 'polypeptide(L)'
;MEHSGLLCLDFDHVGCSEVGKQSYGHADSLALQKLKQQLIIDRHFTTWLLFTSPSGEGLKWVIEISLAMCDHKTWFKSVQKYVRDTYQLEVDDKCINVSRACFLPHDSLCYVNPTIFTNHPDICPF
;
A
#
# COMPACT_ATOMS: atom_id res chain seq x y z
N MET A 1 18.07 12.83 -10.03
CA MET A 1 16.91 12.15 -9.41
C MET A 1 17.37 11.67 -8.06
N GLU A 2 16.63 12.00 -7.02
CA GLU A 2 16.87 11.56 -5.64
C GLU A 2 15.70 10.67 -5.23
N HIS A 3 15.99 9.64 -4.44
CA HIS A 3 14.97 8.70 -3.98
C HIS A 3 14.22 9.30 -2.78
N SER A 4 12.89 9.25 -2.78
CA SER A 4 12.03 9.90 -1.76
C SER A 4 12.13 9.31 -0.35
N GLY A 5 12.67 8.09 -0.22
CA GLY A 5 12.62 7.32 1.02
C GLY A 5 11.27 6.63 1.22
N LEU A 6 10.39 6.66 0.22
CA LEU A 6 9.10 5.99 0.26
C LEU A 6 9.10 4.75 -0.63
N LEU A 7 8.32 3.76 -0.23
CA LEU A 7 8.04 2.54 -0.98
C LEU A 7 6.54 2.45 -1.23
N CYS A 8 6.15 2.21 -2.48
CA CYS A 8 4.75 1.96 -2.85
C CYS A 8 4.56 0.48 -3.18
N LEU A 9 3.63 -0.15 -2.47
CA LEU A 9 3.28 -1.56 -2.60
C LEU A 9 1.88 -1.66 -3.20
N ASP A 10 1.69 -2.59 -4.14
CA ASP A 10 0.43 -2.81 -4.83
C ASP A 10 -0.08 -4.21 -4.50
N PHE A 11 -1.30 -4.27 -3.95
CA PHE A 11 -2.00 -5.50 -3.63
C PHE A 11 -3.22 -5.61 -4.55
N ASP A 12 -3.22 -6.59 -5.45
CA ASP A 12 -4.36 -6.88 -6.32
C ASP A 12 -5.26 -7.97 -5.71
N HIS A 13 -6.55 -7.91 -6.04
CA HIS A 13 -7.55 -8.95 -5.72
C HIS A 13 -7.66 -9.31 -4.22
N VAL A 14 -7.71 -8.29 -3.35
CA VAL A 14 -7.84 -8.48 -1.91
C VAL A 14 -9.19 -9.14 -1.59
N GLY A 15 -9.17 -10.26 -0.86
CA GLY A 15 -10.38 -10.98 -0.45
C GLY A 15 -10.91 -11.99 -1.49
N CYS A 16 -10.26 -12.12 -2.64
CA CYS A 16 -10.56 -13.16 -3.63
C CYS A 16 -9.83 -14.47 -3.23
N SER A 17 -10.38 -15.25 -2.29
CA SER A 17 -9.81 -16.58 -1.97
C SER A 17 -9.90 -17.54 -3.17
N GLU A 18 -8.89 -18.39 -3.34
CA GLU A 18 -8.79 -19.39 -4.44
C GLU A 18 -9.85 -20.52 -4.42
N VAL A 19 -10.75 -20.55 -3.44
CA VAL A 19 -11.87 -21.50 -3.40
C VAL A 19 -12.97 -20.99 -4.35
N GLY A 20 -12.80 -21.29 -5.63
CA GLY A 20 -13.77 -20.99 -6.68
C GLY A 20 -13.32 -19.82 -7.55
N LYS A 21 -12.50 -20.15 -8.56
CA LYS A 21 -12.31 -19.31 -9.76
C LYS A 21 -13.63 -19.16 -10.51
N GLN A 22 -14.57 -18.38 -9.97
CA GLN A 22 -15.75 -17.89 -10.68
C GLN A 22 -16.50 -16.91 -9.78
N SER A 23 -15.98 -15.69 -9.68
CA SER A 23 -16.80 -14.51 -9.47
C SER A 23 -16.08 -13.33 -10.12
N TYR A 24 -16.43 -13.03 -11.37
CA TYR A 24 -16.34 -11.67 -11.87
C TYR A 24 -17.29 -10.86 -10.99
N GLY A 25 -16.77 -10.12 -10.01
CA GLY A 25 -17.62 -9.32 -9.13
C GLY A 25 -16.92 -8.91 -7.86
N HIS A 26 -16.57 -7.63 -7.80
CA HIS A 26 -16.25 -6.80 -6.63
C HIS A 26 -15.51 -7.50 -5.48
N ALA A 27 -14.28 -7.06 -5.22
CA ALA A 27 -13.59 -7.36 -3.97
C ALA A 27 -14.51 -7.21 -2.76
N ASP A 28 -14.38 -8.12 -1.80
CA ASP A 28 -15.13 -8.04 -0.55
C ASP A 28 -14.75 -6.75 0.16
N SER A 29 -15.67 -5.78 0.13
CA SER A 29 -15.48 -4.46 0.75
C SER A 29 -15.12 -4.59 2.23
N LEU A 30 -15.56 -5.65 2.91
CA LEU A 30 -15.19 -5.91 4.29
C LEU A 30 -13.73 -6.38 4.42
N ALA A 31 -13.25 -7.22 3.50
CA ALA A 31 -11.86 -7.66 3.45
C ALA A 31 -10.92 -6.48 3.17
N LEU A 32 -11.25 -5.63 2.20
CA LEU A 32 -10.51 -4.40 1.91
C LEU A 32 -10.43 -3.48 3.14
N GLN A 33 -11.56 -3.25 3.82
CA GLN A 33 -11.60 -2.43 5.03
C GLN A 33 -10.76 -3.03 6.17
N LYS A 34 -10.85 -4.33 6.40
CA LYS A 34 -10.06 -5.03 7.43
C LYS A 34 -8.57 -4.91 7.16
N LEU A 35 -8.13 -5.21 5.95
CA LEU A 35 -6.73 -5.09 5.55
C LEU A 35 -6.25 -3.64 5.69
N LYS A 36 -7.07 -2.67 5.26
CA LYS A 36 -6.75 -1.25 5.40
C LYS A 36 -6.47 -0.86 6.85
N GLN A 37 -7.31 -1.30 7.79
CA GLN A 37 -7.09 -1.06 9.22
C GLN A 37 -5.81 -1.73 9.73
N GLN A 38 -5.55 -2.98 9.33
CA GLN A 38 -4.36 -3.72 9.73
C GLN A 38 -3.05 -3.06 9.25
N LEU A 39 -3.04 -2.51 8.03
CA LEU A 39 -1.89 -1.80 7.48
C LEU A 39 -1.67 -0.44 8.16
N ILE A 40 -2.76 0.30 8.46
CA ILE A 40 -2.67 1.60 9.17
C ILE A 40 -2.00 1.44 10.54
N ILE A 41 -2.29 0.35 11.25
CA ILE A 41 -1.76 0.07 12.60
C ILE A 41 -0.58 -0.92 12.59
N ASP A 42 0.05 -1.15 11.44
CA ASP A 42 1.23 -2.01 11.33
C ASP A 42 2.32 -1.54 12.31
N ARG A 43 2.96 -2.49 13.01
CA ARG A 43 3.93 -2.21 14.07
C ARG A 43 5.34 -1.95 13.56
N HIS A 44 5.65 -2.37 12.35
CA HIS A 44 6.96 -2.29 11.72
C HIS A 44 7.06 -1.13 10.74
N PHE A 45 5.95 -0.74 10.11
CA PHE A 45 5.94 0.28 9.07
C PHE A 45 4.93 1.39 9.34
N THR A 46 5.41 2.63 9.22
CA THR A 46 4.54 3.80 9.20
C THR A 46 3.83 3.90 7.87
N THR A 47 2.50 3.83 7.89
CA THR A 47 1.67 4.11 6.71
C THR A 47 1.61 5.62 6.47
N TRP A 48 2.03 6.08 5.30
CA TRP A 48 1.94 7.48 4.87
C TRP A 48 0.68 7.76 4.03
N LEU A 49 0.37 6.85 3.12
CA LEU A 49 -0.78 6.93 2.23
C LEU A 49 -1.31 5.52 1.95
N LEU A 50 -2.62 5.32 2.04
CA LEU A 50 -3.26 4.04 1.76
C LEU A 50 -4.64 4.24 1.12
N PHE A 51 -4.80 3.75 -0.10
CA PHE A 51 -6.01 3.96 -0.90
C PHE A 51 -6.36 2.73 -1.73
N THR A 52 -7.62 2.68 -2.13
CA THR A 52 -8.16 1.65 -3.03
C THR A 52 -7.54 1.84 -4.42
N SER A 53 -6.97 0.79 -4.99
CA SER A 53 -6.30 0.86 -6.29
C SER A 53 -7.31 1.22 -7.41
N PRO A 54 -6.85 1.74 -8.57
CA PRO A 54 -7.75 2.14 -9.66
C PRO A 54 -8.68 1.02 -10.18
N SER A 55 -8.36 -0.26 -9.96
CA SER A 55 -9.22 -1.38 -10.31
C SER A 55 -10.43 -1.53 -9.39
N GLY A 56 -10.40 -0.93 -8.20
CA GLY A 56 -11.44 -1.06 -7.18
C GLY A 56 -11.36 -2.36 -6.36
N GLU A 57 -10.42 -3.26 -6.69
CA GLU A 57 -10.30 -4.59 -6.06
C GLU A 57 -9.04 -4.78 -5.20
N GLY A 58 -8.24 -3.73 -5.09
CA GLY A 58 -6.94 -3.78 -4.45
C GLY A 58 -6.66 -2.58 -3.55
N LEU A 59 -5.50 -2.61 -2.91
CA LEU A 59 -4.99 -1.50 -2.10
C LEU A 59 -3.59 -1.12 -2.56
N LYS A 60 -3.28 0.17 -2.52
CA LYS A 60 -1.93 0.71 -2.66
C LYS A 60 -1.45 1.25 -1.33
N TRP A 61 -0.32 0.74 -0.86
CA TRP A 61 0.24 1.06 0.45
C TRP A 61 1.59 1.75 0.33
N VAL A 62 1.67 2.99 0.81
CA VAL A 62 2.89 3.79 0.81
C VAL A 62 3.47 3.85 2.21
N ILE A 63 4.70 3.37 2.34
CA ILE A 63 5.45 3.30 3.60
C ILE A 63 6.79 4.02 3.49
N GLU A 64 7.36 4.36 4.63
CA GLU A 64 8.72 4.90 4.73
C GLU A 64 9.76 3.78 4.82
N ILE A 65 10.91 4.00 4.18
CA ILE A 65 12.08 3.13 4.22
C ILE A 65 13.35 3.96 4.44
N SER A 66 14.32 3.39 5.16
CA SER A 66 15.62 4.03 5.38
C SER A 66 16.67 3.52 4.40
N LEU A 67 17.06 4.37 3.43
CA LEU A 67 18.14 4.05 2.50
C LEU A 67 19.53 3.97 3.14
N ALA A 68 19.67 4.43 4.38
CA ALA A 68 20.90 4.22 5.16
C ALA A 68 21.07 2.76 5.60
N MET A 69 19.99 1.99 5.68
CA MET A 69 20.03 0.57 6.08
C MET A 69 20.30 -0.35 4.88
N CYS A 70 19.60 -0.16 3.78
CA CYS A 70 19.82 -0.91 2.53
C CYS A 70 19.18 -0.21 1.33
N ASP A 71 19.46 -0.70 0.12
CA ASP A 71 18.89 -0.14 -1.11
C ASP A 71 17.39 -0.43 -1.25
N HIS A 72 16.73 0.31 -2.16
CA HIS A 72 15.30 0.17 -2.45
C HIS A 72 14.90 -1.28 -2.79
N LYS A 73 15.72 -1.97 -3.59
CA LYS A 73 15.41 -3.32 -4.08
C LYS A 73 15.41 -4.33 -2.94
N THR A 74 16.35 -4.18 -2.01
CA THR A 74 16.48 -5.01 -0.82
C THR A 74 15.34 -4.74 0.14
N TRP A 75 14.98 -3.47 0.35
CA TRP A 75 13.76 -3.09 1.09
C TRP A 75 12.51 -3.71 0.47
N PHE A 76 12.28 -3.53 -0.83
CA PHE A 76 11.10 -4.07 -1.52
C PHE A 76 10.95 -5.58 -1.30
N LYS A 77 12.01 -6.36 -1.51
CA LYS A 77 11.99 -7.82 -1.29
C LYS A 77 11.73 -8.20 0.16
N SER A 78 12.30 -7.45 1.10
CA SER A 78 12.14 -7.71 2.53
C SER A 78 10.71 -7.42 2.98
N VAL A 79 10.14 -6.30 2.53
CA VAL A 79 8.75 -5.92 2.80
C VAL A 79 7.78 -6.86 2.11
N GLN A 80 8.05 -7.28 0.86
CA GLN A 80 7.24 -8.29 0.16
C GLN A 80 7.21 -9.60 0.94
N LYS A 81 8.35 -10.07 1.46
CA LYS A 81 8.38 -11.26 2.31
C LYS A 81 7.58 -11.07 3.60
N TYR A 82 7.77 -9.93 4.27
CA TYR A 82 7.01 -9.60 5.48
C TYR A 82 5.50 -9.61 5.22
N VAL A 83 5.05 -8.96 4.15
CA VAL A 83 3.63 -8.93 3.76
C VAL A 83 3.10 -10.34 3.54
N ARG A 84 3.83 -11.19 2.81
CA ARG A 84 3.43 -12.58 2.57
C ARG A 84 3.29 -13.35 3.87
N ASP A 85 4.27 -13.25 4.75
CA ASP A 85 4.29 -14.01 6.00
C ASP A 85 3.22 -13.50 7.00
N THR A 86 2.99 -12.18 7.07
CA THR A 86 2.11 -11.53 8.06
C THR A 86 0.66 -11.43 7.60
N TYR A 87 0.42 -11.05 6.34
CA TYR A 87 -0.91 -10.77 5.80
C TYR A 87 -1.39 -11.81 4.78
N GLN A 88 -0.54 -12.76 4.41
CA GLN A 88 -0.85 -13.79 3.40
C GLN A 88 -1.24 -13.17 2.05
N LEU A 89 -0.58 -12.07 1.69
CA LEU A 89 -0.76 -11.33 0.44
C LEU A 89 0.51 -11.35 -0.40
N GLU A 90 0.34 -11.25 -1.71
CA GLU A 90 1.44 -11.04 -2.65
C GLU A 90 1.48 -9.58 -3.09
N VAL A 91 2.69 -9.05 -3.25
CA VAL A 91 2.94 -7.70 -3.80
C VAL A 91 3.31 -7.84 -5.27
N ASP A 92 2.75 -7.02 -6.17
CA ASP A 92 3.15 -7.00 -7.58
C ASP A 92 4.65 -6.68 -7.72
N ASP A 93 5.44 -7.66 -8.18
CA ASP A 93 6.88 -7.56 -8.43
C ASP A 93 7.26 -6.40 -9.35
N LYS A 94 6.33 -5.96 -10.21
CA LYS A 94 6.58 -4.84 -11.12
C LYS A 94 6.80 -3.52 -10.37
N CYS A 95 6.36 -3.42 -9.11
CA CYS A 95 6.52 -2.25 -8.25
C CYS A 95 7.92 -2.08 -7.63
N ILE A 96 8.86 -2.99 -7.91
CA ILE A 96 10.25 -2.91 -7.44
C ILE A 96 11.08 -1.78 -8.08
N ASN A 97 10.60 -1.21 -9.19
CA ASN A 97 11.35 -0.21 -9.94
C ASN A 97 11.08 1.20 -9.40
N VAL A 98 12.13 1.85 -8.89
CA VAL A 98 12.08 3.22 -8.32
C VAL A 98 11.37 4.24 -9.23
N SER A 99 11.55 4.13 -10.55
CA SER A 99 10.99 5.06 -11.53
C SER A 99 9.57 4.72 -12.01
N ARG A 100 8.91 3.71 -11.43
CA ARG A 100 7.55 3.33 -11.84
C ARG A 100 6.55 4.36 -11.32
N ALA A 101 5.75 4.89 -12.22
CA ALA A 101 4.66 5.79 -11.85
C ALA A 101 3.60 5.05 -11.02
N CYS A 102 3.07 5.73 -10.00
CA CYS A 102 1.92 5.30 -9.23
C CYS A 102 0.68 6.09 -9.68
N PHE A 103 -0.35 5.40 -10.14
CA PHE A 103 -1.63 6.04 -10.48
C PHE A 103 -2.41 6.35 -9.20
N LEU A 104 -2.83 7.62 -9.06
CA LEU A 104 -3.67 8.08 -7.96
C LEU A 104 -5.13 8.17 -8.44
N PRO A 105 -6.02 7.27 -8.00
CA PRO A 105 -7.45 7.38 -8.27
C PRO A 105 -8.09 8.37 -7.30
N HIS A 106 -9.33 8.74 -7.60
CA HIS A 106 -10.19 9.40 -6.61
C HIS A 106 -10.73 8.36 -5.62
N ASP A 107 -10.21 8.34 -4.40
CA ASP A 107 -10.71 7.53 -3.27
C ASP A 107 -11.09 8.45 -2.11
N SER A 108 -12.39 8.66 -1.90
CA SER A 108 -12.92 9.52 -0.83
C SER A 108 -12.67 8.97 0.57
N LEU A 109 -12.26 7.71 0.69
CA LEU A 109 -11.93 7.07 1.95
C LEU A 109 -10.41 6.88 2.13
N CYS A 110 -9.57 7.43 1.24
CA CYS A 110 -8.12 7.27 1.35
C CYS A 110 -7.61 7.68 2.75
N TYR A 111 -6.63 6.93 3.24
CA TYR A 111 -5.94 7.28 4.47
C TYR A 111 -4.69 8.08 4.13
N VAL A 112 -4.52 9.22 4.80
CA VAL A 112 -3.30 10.01 4.79
C VAL A 112 -2.83 10.10 6.23
N ASN A 113 -1.52 9.93 6.46
CA ASN A 113 -0.98 10.01 7.81
C ASN A 113 -1.28 11.39 8.42
N PRO A 114 -1.94 11.45 9.60
CA PRO A 114 -2.36 12.72 10.18
C PRO A 114 -1.24 13.70 10.47
N THR A 115 0.01 13.22 10.62
CA THR A 115 1.17 14.08 10.89
C THR A 115 1.47 15.06 9.76
N ILE A 116 1.03 14.79 8.53
CA ILE A 116 1.13 15.72 7.41
C ILE A 116 0.37 17.01 7.73
N PHE A 117 -0.84 16.90 8.24
CA PHE A 117 -1.69 18.05 8.54
C PHE A 117 -1.26 18.81 9.80
N THR A 118 -0.61 18.13 10.75
CA THR A 118 -0.08 18.80 11.95
C THR A 118 1.20 19.57 11.66
N ASN A 119 2.05 19.06 10.79
CA ASN A 119 3.36 19.67 10.50
C ASN A 119 3.28 20.70 9.37
N HIS A 120 2.24 20.62 8.53
CA HIS A 120 2.00 21.52 7.43
C HIS A 120 0.54 21.99 7.46
N PRO A 121 0.20 22.97 8.32
CA PRO A 121 -1.17 23.47 8.46
C PRO A 121 -1.71 24.12 7.18
N ASP A 122 -0.82 24.50 6.25
CA ASP A 122 -1.15 25.08 4.95
C ASP A 122 -1.55 24.02 3.90
N ILE A 123 -1.41 22.73 4.20
CA ILE A 123 -1.85 21.64 3.32
C ILE A 123 -3.34 21.40 3.53
N CYS A 124 -4.12 21.53 2.45
CA CYS A 124 -5.54 21.24 2.48
C CYS A 124 -5.77 19.76 2.80
N PRO A 125 -6.62 19.43 3.79
CA PRO A 125 -6.95 18.04 4.10
C PRO A 125 -7.79 17.35 3.01
N PHE A 126 -8.27 18.09 2.00
CA PHE A 126 -9.12 17.61 0.91
C PHE A 126 -8.80 18.31 -0.42
#